data_AF-A0A3B9VMY3-F1
#
_entry.id   AF-A0A3B9VMY3-F1
#
_cell.length_a   1.000
_cell.length_b   1.000
_cell.length_c   1.000
_cell.angle_alpha   90.00
_cell.angle_beta   90.00
_cell.angle_gamma   90.00
#
_symmetry.space_group_name_H-M   'P 1'
#
loop_
_entity.id
_entity.type
_entity.pdbx_description
1 polymer ?
#
loop_
_entity_poly.entity_id
_entity_poly.type
_entity_poly.pdbx_seq_one_letter_code
_entity_poly.pdbx_strand_id
1 'polypeptide(L)'
;MSTPEKHPEVPAVEQRPVYETPWWDFYYDDLTRIDGTKGNYAWIRSHSGNGAVMSIPVTPSGKFLLIKLYRHPVKRYLWEFPAGLIEDGESPEGAGQREMIEETGVRPTSVKLIGSQIPVSGLIGDVFYSVLLGIPEVTVKDVSLQGEEGIVESKLVSNREIVEMINTQEIEDGVTLMCLARYWSYTGLSNPADK
;
A
#
# COMPACT_ATOMS: atom_id res chain seq x y z
N MET A 1 -15.42 31.25 8.02
CA MET A 1 -15.82 29.83 8.20
C MET A 1 -16.80 29.54 7.08
N SER A 2 -16.36 28.85 6.02
CA SER A 2 -17.24 28.41 4.94
C SER A 2 -18.21 27.38 5.50
N THR A 3 -19.51 27.59 5.26
CA THR A 3 -20.54 26.59 5.50
C THR A 3 -20.12 25.29 4.78
N PRO A 4 -20.18 24.11 5.41
CA PRO A 4 -19.94 22.86 4.69
C PRO A 4 -20.96 22.79 3.55
N GLU A 5 -20.50 22.62 2.32
CA GLU A 5 -21.40 22.29 1.22
C GLU A 5 -22.14 21.01 1.60
N LYS A 6 -23.48 21.09 1.69
CA LYS A 6 -24.31 19.90 1.88
C LYS A 6 -24.29 19.13 0.56
N HIS A 7 -23.42 18.13 0.49
CA HIS A 7 -23.47 17.14 -0.60
C HIS A 7 -24.83 16.43 -0.60
N PRO A 8 -25.34 16.02 -1.77
CA PRO A 8 -26.57 15.24 -1.86
C PRO A 8 -26.43 13.93 -1.10
N GLU A 9 -27.50 13.47 -0.45
CA GLU A 9 -27.53 12.16 0.19
C GLU A 9 -27.38 11.07 -0.86
N VAL A 10 -26.49 10.11 -0.59
CA VAL A 10 -26.33 8.92 -1.43
C VAL A 10 -27.40 7.91 -1.01
N PRO A 11 -28.25 7.43 -1.93
CA PRO A 11 -29.25 6.41 -1.61
C PRO A 11 -28.59 5.13 -1.04
N ALA A 12 -29.30 4.43 -0.15
CA ALA A 12 -28.85 3.14 0.35
C ALA A 12 -28.60 2.16 -0.81
N VAL A 13 -27.48 1.43 -0.75
CA VAL A 13 -27.06 0.46 -1.75
C VAL A 13 -27.19 -0.94 -1.14
N GLU A 14 -27.82 -1.85 -1.88
CA GLU A 14 -27.81 -3.27 -1.53
C GLU A 14 -26.51 -3.89 -2.06
N GLN A 15 -25.67 -4.37 -1.16
CA GLN A 15 -24.40 -4.99 -1.52
C GLN A 15 -24.64 -6.41 -2.04
N ARG A 16 -24.06 -6.72 -3.21
CA ARG A 16 -24.25 -8.02 -3.86
C ARG A 16 -22.91 -8.68 -4.16
N PRO A 17 -22.44 -9.61 -3.31
CA PRO A 17 -21.23 -10.37 -3.61
C PRO A 17 -21.47 -11.25 -4.85
N VAL A 18 -20.51 -11.26 -5.76
CA VAL A 18 -20.55 -12.07 -6.99
C VAL A 18 -19.52 -13.19 -6.99
N TYR A 19 -18.40 -13.02 -6.31
CA TYR A 19 -17.35 -14.02 -6.19
C TYR A 19 -16.45 -13.72 -5.00
N GLU A 20 -16.06 -14.75 -4.26
CA GLU A 20 -15.18 -14.64 -3.10
C GLU A 20 -13.96 -15.52 -3.32
N THR A 21 -12.81 -15.04 -2.86
CA THR A 21 -11.52 -15.76 -2.88
C THR A 21 -10.89 -15.68 -1.50
N PRO A 22 -9.82 -16.44 -1.21
CA PRO A 22 -9.12 -16.32 0.07
C PRO A 22 -8.58 -14.91 0.37
N TRP A 23 -8.42 -14.05 -0.64
CA TRP A 23 -7.78 -12.74 -0.50
C TRP A 23 -8.72 -11.57 -0.80
N TRP A 24 -9.61 -11.73 -1.78
CA TRP A 24 -10.47 -10.66 -2.31
C TRP A 24 -11.90 -11.14 -2.55
N ASP A 25 -12.85 -10.27 -2.20
CA ASP A 25 -14.26 -10.38 -2.51
C ASP A 25 -14.63 -9.39 -3.62
N PHE A 26 -15.46 -9.84 -4.56
CA PHE A 26 -15.93 -9.07 -5.71
C PHE A 26 -17.42 -8.79 -5.58
N TYR A 27 -17.82 -7.55 -5.85
CA TYR A 27 -19.19 -7.07 -5.71
C TYR A 27 -19.71 -6.49 -7.03
N TYR A 28 -21.02 -6.63 -7.25
CA TYR A 28 -21.73 -5.95 -8.33
C TYR A 28 -23.09 -5.51 -7.83
N ASP A 29 -23.10 -4.34 -7.20
CA ASP A 29 -24.22 -3.82 -6.45
C ASP A 29 -25.31 -3.27 -7.39
N ASP A 30 -26.56 -3.35 -6.94
CA ASP A 30 -27.68 -2.61 -7.51
C ASP A 30 -27.83 -1.29 -6.75
N LEU A 31 -27.80 -0.16 -7.46
CA LEU A 31 -27.87 1.16 -6.83
C LEU A 31 -28.84 2.12 -7.53
N THR A 32 -29.26 3.12 -6.78
CA THR A 32 -29.88 4.34 -7.32
C THR A 32 -28.84 5.44 -7.25
N ARG A 33 -28.50 6.03 -8.40
CA ARG A 33 -27.54 7.14 -8.48
C ARG A 33 -28.11 8.40 -7.85
N ILE A 34 -27.25 9.39 -7.64
CA ILE A 34 -27.62 10.71 -7.09
C ILE A 34 -28.70 11.40 -7.95
N ASP A 35 -28.71 11.16 -9.26
CA ASP A 35 -29.72 11.70 -10.19
C ASP A 35 -31.04 10.90 -10.22
N GLY A 36 -31.19 9.89 -9.34
CA GLY A 36 -32.36 9.02 -9.26
C GLY A 36 -32.38 7.89 -10.29
N THR A 37 -31.41 7.82 -11.22
CA THR A 37 -31.34 6.73 -12.21
C THR A 37 -30.90 5.43 -11.55
N LYS A 38 -31.44 4.30 -12.03
CA LYS A 38 -31.00 2.96 -11.61
C LYS A 38 -29.69 2.59 -12.31
N GLY A 39 -28.87 1.79 -11.65
CA GLY A 39 -27.65 1.26 -12.24
C GLY A 39 -26.98 0.22 -11.38
N ASN A 40 -25.80 -0.19 -11.83
CA ASN A 40 -24.96 -1.13 -11.12
C ASN A 40 -23.57 -0.56 -10.89
N TYR A 41 -22.86 -1.12 -9.90
CA TYR A 41 -21.50 -0.73 -9.60
C TYR A 41 -20.65 -1.93 -9.20
N ALA A 42 -19.53 -2.10 -9.91
CA ALA A 42 -18.54 -3.13 -9.61
C ALA A 42 -17.47 -2.57 -8.68
N TRP A 43 -17.17 -3.29 -7.61
CA TRP A 43 -16.10 -2.94 -6.67
C TRP A 43 -15.54 -4.20 -6.00
N ILE A 44 -14.38 -4.06 -5.34
CA ILE A 44 -13.69 -5.16 -4.67
C ILE A 44 -13.23 -4.73 -3.27
N ARG A 45 -13.06 -5.69 -2.37
CA ARG A 45 -12.37 -5.51 -1.08
C ARG A 45 -11.63 -6.78 -0.67
N SER A 46 -10.74 -6.67 0.28
CA SER A 46 -10.06 -7.80 0.90
C SER A 46 -11.10 -8.67 1.57
N HIS A 47 -10.85 -9.98 1.58
CA HIS A 47 -11.76 -10.93 2.20
C HIS A 47 -11.97 -10.64 3.68
N SER A 48 -10.90 -10.24 4.39
CA SER A 48 -10.99 -9.81 5.79
C SER A 48 -11.77 -8.51 5.98
N GLY A 49 -11.86 -7.66 4.95
CA GLY A 49 -12.42 -6.30 5.03
C GLY A 49 -11.59 -5.33 5.89
N ASN A 50 -10.40 -5.75 6.33
CA ASN A 50 -9.51 -4.94 7.17
C ASN A 50 -8.54 -4.08 6.33
N GLY A 51 -8.55 -4.27 5.00
CA GLY A 51 -7.66 -3.59 4.07
C GLY A 51 -6.24 -4.14 4.05
N ALA A 52 -5.29 -3.27 3.73
CA ALA A 52 -3.89 -3.66 3.47
C ALA A 52 -2.92 -2.68 4.11
N VAL A 53 -1.67 -3.11 4.24
CA VAL A 53 -0.56 -2.28 4.72
C VAL A 53 0.56 -2.27 3.70
N MET A 54 1.25 -1.14 3.60
CA MET A 54 2.55 -1.04 2.95
C MET A 54 3.55 -0.43 3.92
N SER A 55 4.66 -1.13 4.07
CA SER A 55 5.72 -0.84 5.03
C SER A 55 6.82 -0.01 4.38
N ILE A 56 7.23 1.08 5.01
CA ILE A 56 8.27 1.99 4.54
C ILE A 56 9.52 1.74 5.40
N PRO A 57 10.37 0.75 5.06
CA PRO A 57 11.58 0.45 5.81
C PRO A 57 12.68 1.47 5.54
N VAL A 58 13.24 2.06 6.60
CA VAL A 58 14.31 3.06 6.52
C VAL A 58 15.47 2.66 7.43
N THR A 59 16.68 2.59 6.88
CA THR A 59 17.91 2.33 7.63
C THR A 59 18.36 3.58 8.39
N PRO A 60 19.27 3.45 9.38
CA PRO A 60 19.90 4.61 10.03
C PRO A 60 20.63 5.53 9.04
N SER A 61 21.17 4.97 7.96
CA SER A 61 21.78 5.72 6.85
C SER A 61 20.78 6.42 5.92
N GLY A 62 19.48 6.34 6.19
CA GLY A 62 18.43 7.02 5.41
C GLY A 62 18.10 6.34 4.08
N LYS A 63 18.46 5.06 3.90
CA LYS A 63 18.11 4.28 2.72
C LYS A 63 16.82 3.53 2.94
N PHE A 64 16.04 3.40 1.88
CA PHE A 64 14.87 2.56 1.82
C PHE A 64 15.22 1.15 1.36
N LEU A 65 14.58 0.14 1.94
CA LEU A 65 14.60 -1.22 1.40
C LEU A 65 13.39 -1.43 0.48
N LEU A 66 13.66 -1.68 -0.80
CA LEU A 66 12.65 -2.11 -1.77
C LEU A 66 12.82 -3.59 -2.09
N ILE A 67 11.71 -4.22 -2.46
CA ILE A 67 11.67 -5.58 -3.01
C ILE A 67 11.16 -5.54 -4.45
N LYS A 68 11.55 -6.54 -5.24
CA LYS A 68 11.10 -6.70 -6.61
C LYS A 68 10.30 -7.98 -6.74
N LEU A 69 9.07 -7.87 -7.17
CA LEU A 69 8.17 -9.01 -7.27
C LEU A 69 7.36 -9.01 -8.57
N TYR A 70 7.02 -10.22 -9.03
CA TYR A 70 6.19 -10.39 -10.21
C TYR A 70 4.72 -10.16 -9.87
N ARG A 71 4.13 -9.09 -10.42
CA ARG A 71 2.70 -8.83 -10.25
C ARG A 71 1.91 -9.46 -11.39
N HIS A 72 1.19 -10.54 -11.07
CA HIS A 72 0.38 -11.29 -12.03
C HIS A 72 -0.65 -10.46 -12.80
N PRO A 73 -1.33 -9.44 -12.22
CA PRO A 73 -2.30 -8.62 -12.97
C PRO A 73 -1.67 -7.83 -14.13
N VAL A 74 -0.43 -7.35 -13.96
CA VAL A 74 0.28 -6.52 -14.95
C VAL A 74 1.39 -7.26 -15.70
N LYS A 75 1.62 -8.55 -15.40
CA LYS A 75 2.54 -9.46 -16.08
C LYS A 75 4.00 -9.00 -16.14
N ARG A 76 4.47 -8.29 -15.11
CA ARG A 76 5.84 -7.79 -15.02
C ARG A 76 6.32 -7.71 -13.59
N TYR A 77 7.64 -7.57 -13.45
CA TYR A 77 8.28 -7.30 -12.17
C TYR A 77 8.21 -5.82 -11.85
N LEU A 78 7.81 -5.49 -10.62
CA LEU A 78 7.76 -4.12 -10.11
C LEU A 78 8.66 -3.98 -8.88
N TRP A 79 9.25 -2.80 -8.71
CA TRP A 79 9.86 -2.39 -7.46
C TRP A 79 8.81 -1.80 -6.54
N GLU A 80 8.69 -2.37 -5.35
CA GLU A 80 7.67 -2.01 -4.37
C GLU A 80 8.26 -1.99 -2.96
N PHE A 81 7.56 -1.31 -2.07
CA PHE A 81 7.72 -1.54 -0.64
C PHE A 81 7.08 -2.87 -0.22
N PRO A 82 7.61 -3.51 0.85
CA PRO A 82 6.96 -4.67 1.48
C PRO A 82 5.50 -4.37 1.85
N ALA A 83 4.58 -5.29 1.56
CA ALA A 83 3.15 -5.03 1.69
C ALA A 83 2.32 -6.31 1.74
N GLY A 84 1.19 -6.25 2.46
CA GLY A 84 0.24 -7.35 2.50
C GLY A 84 -1.10 -6.99 3.10
N LEU A 85 -1.99 -7.97 3.21
CA LEU A 85 -3.34 -7.80 3.74
C LEU A 85 -3.31 -7.80 5.27
N ILE A 86 -4.27 -7.09 5.88
CA ILE A 86 -4.44 -7.09 7.33
C ILE A 86 -5.31 -8.27 7.74
N GLU A 87 -4.79 -9.12 8.62
CA GLU A 87 -5.50 -10.29 9.15
C GLU A 87 -6.50 -9.91 10.25
N ASP A 88 -7.40 -10.84 10.60
CA ASP A 88 -8.41 -10.60 11.63
C ASP A 88 -7.78 -10.38 13.01
N GLY A 89 -8.13 -9.25 13.64
CA GLY A 89 -7.59 -8.85 14.94
C GLY A 89 -6.19 -8.26 14.88
N GLU A 90 -5.60 -8.11 13.70
CA GLU A 90 -4.28 -7.51 13.50
C GLU A 90 -4.39 -5.98 13.37
N SER A 91 -3.46 -5.23 13.98
CA SER A 91 -3.35 -3.79 13.74
C SER A 91 -2.55 -3.51 12.47
N PRO A 92 -2.72 -2.35 11.79
CA PRO A 92 -1.90 -2.00 10.64
C PRO A 92 -0.39 -2.07 10.94
N GLU A 93 0.04 -1.60 12.12
CA GLU A 93 1.43 -1.71 12.57
C GLU A 93 1.90 -3.16 12.72
N GLY A 94 1.05 -4.03 13.26
CA GLY A 94 1.32 -5.45 13.40
C GLY A 94 1.49 -6.14 12.05
N ALA A 95 0.54 -5.91 11.14
CA ALA A 95 0.60 -6.39 9.76
C ALA A 95 1.88 -5.92 9.06
N GLY A 96 2.20 -4.63 9.17
CA GLY A 96 3.38 -4.07 8.52
C GLY A 96 4.68 -4.69 9.04
N GLN A 97 4.76 -5.00 10.33
CA GLN A 97 5.90 -5.69 10.91
C GLN A 97 5.97 -7.16 10.47
N ARG A 98 4.84 -7.88 10.44
CA ARG A 98 4.76 -9.28 10.02
C ARG A 98 5.21 -9.44 8.57
N GLU A 99 4.58 -8.71 7.65
CA GLU A 99 4.89 -8.75 6.21
C GLU A 99 6.36 -8.40 5.95
N MET A 100 6.90 -7.37 6.63
CA MET A 100 8.31 -7.03 6.51
C MET A 100 9.22 -8.21 6.87
N ILE A 101 8.91 -8.95 7.94
CA ILE A 101 9.71 -10.09 8.38
C ILE A 101 9.54 -11.28 7.43
N GLU A 102 8.32 -11.53 6.96
CA GLU A 102 7.99 -12.63 6.04
C GLU A 102 8.69 -12.42 4.69
N GLU A 103 8.53 -11.25 4.08
CA GLU A 103 9.02 -10.95 2.73
C GLU A 103 10.54 -10.72 2.67
N THR A 104 11.16 -10.25 3.75
CA THR A 104 12.57 -9.79 3.74
C THR A 104 13.47 -10.43 4.80
N GLY A 105 12.91 -11.08 5.82
CA GLY A 105 13.65 -11.57 7.00
C GLY A 105 14.16 -10.48 7.94
N VAL A 106 14.00 -9.19 7.61
CA VAL A 106 14.54 -8.07 8.40
C VAL A 106 13.55 -7.70 9.50
N ARG A 107 14.02 -7.66 10.76
CA ARG A 107 13.21 -7.23 11.90
C ARG A 107 13.28 -5.71 12.09
N PRO A 108 12.13 -5.00 12.13
CA PRO A 108 12.10 -3.59 12.45
C PRO A 108 12.59 -3.29 13.87
N THR A 109 13.28 -2.17 14.04
CA THR A 109 13.69 -1.59 15.33
C THR A 109 12.67 -0.57 15.86
N SER A 110 11.83 -0.02 15.00
CA SER A 110 10.70 0.84 15.37
C SER A 110 9.57 0.70 14.35
N VAL A 111 8.34 0.94 14.80
CA VAL A 111 7.12 0.80 13.99
C VAL A 111 6.23 2.00 14.26
N LYS A 112 5.71 2.63 13.21
CA LYS A 112 4.80 3.76 13.34
C LYS A 112 3.83 3.85 12.17
N LEU A 113 2.53 3.85 12.45
CA LEU A 113 1.52 4.24 11.48
C LEU A 113 1.64 5.75 11.18
N ILE A 114 1.90 6.11 9.92
CA ILE A 114 2.06 7.52 9.51
C ILE A 114 0.89 8.02 8.66
N GLY A 115 -0.06 7.16 8.32
CA GLY A 115 -1.31 7.53 7.65
C GLY A 115 -1.90 6.39 6.85
N SER A 116 -2.88 6.71 6.01
CA SER A 116 -3.52 5.77 5.10
C SER A 116 -3.90 6.44 3.78
N GLN A 117 -4.21 5.64 2.77
CA GLN A 117 -4.65 6.06 1.45
C GLN A 117 -5.73 5.12 0.90
N ILE A 118 -6.48 5.62 -0.06
CA ILE A 118 -7.41 4.83 -0.87
C ILE A 118 -6.78 4.72 -2.26
N PRO A 119 -6.24 3.54 -2.64
CA PRO A 119 -5.41 3.43 -3.84
C PRO A 119 -6.19 3.68 -5.13
N VAL A 120 -7.40 3.13 -5.22
CA VAL A 120 -8.30 3.32 -6.37
C VAL A 120 -9.72 3.52 -5.84
N SER A 121 -10.07 4.76 -5.49
CA SER A 121 -11.33 5.09 -4.80
C SER A 121 -12.61 4.78 -5.58
N GLY A 122 -12.51 4.52 -6.89
CA GLY A 122 -13.61 4.07 -7.71
C GLY A 122 -13.77 2.55 -7.79
N LEU A 123 -12.89 1.75 -7.20
CA LEU A 123 -12.89 0.30 -7.36
C LEU A 123 -12.64 -0.46 -6.06
N ILE A 124 -11.68 -0.01 -5.26
CA ILE A 124 -11.24 -0.69 -4.05
C ILE A 124 -11.96 -0.07 -2.86
N GLY A 125 -12.75 -0.88 -2.16
CA GLY A 125 -13.49 -0.51 -0.95
C GLY A 125 -12.66 -0.48 0.33
N ASP A 126 -11.36 -0.80 0.23
CA ASP A 126 -10.44 -0.85 1.36
C ASP A 126 -9.55 0.37 1.51
N VAL A 127 -9.06 0.52 2.73
CA VAL A 127 -8.00 1.45 3.12
C VAL A 127 -6.65 0.74 3.09
N PHE A 128 -5.64 1.42 2.55
CA PHE A 128 -4.25 0.97 2.54
C PHE A 128 -3.44 1.84 3.50
N TYR A 129 -2.85 1.24 4.52
CA TYR A 129 -2.12 1.95 5.58
C TYR A 129 -0.63 2.08 5.24
N SER A 130 -0.03 3.21 5.59
CA SER A 130 1.41 3.46 5.46
C SER A 130 2.07 3.31 6.83
N VAL A 131 2.92 2.30 7.00
CA VAL A 131 3.62 2.06 8.26
C VAL A 131 5.11 2.33 8.05
N LEU A 132 5.63 3.35 8.74
CA LEU A 132 7.06 3.63 8.79
C LEU A 132 7.75 2.61 9.70
N LEU A 133 8.74 1.92 9.15
CA LEU A 133 9.57 0.97 9.88
C LEU A 133 11.01 1.50 9.93
N GLY A 134 11.51 1.78 11.12
CA GLY A 134 12.96 1.85 11.29
C GLY A 134 13.51 0.43 11.22
N ILE A 135 14.52 0.18 10.39
CA ILE A 135 15.20 -1.11 10.29
C ILE A 135 16.66 -0.96 10.73
N PRO A 136 17.37 -2.04 11.12
CA PRO A 136 18.80 -1.94 11.36
C PRO A 136 19.55 -1.56 10.07
N GLU A 137 20.80 -1.11 10.21
CA GLU A 137 21.67 -1.01 9.04
C GLU A 137 21.91 -2.43 8.50
N VAL A 138 21.65 -2.62 7.22
CA VAL A 138 21.73 -3.92 6.53
C VAL A 138 22.36 -3.72 5.17
N THR A 139 22.81 -4.83 4.59
CA THR A 139 23.13 -4.95 3.17
C THR A 139 22.08 -5.85 2.51
N VAL A 140 22.00 -5.83 1.19
CA VAL A 140 21.15 -6.76 0.43
C VAL A 140 21.45 -8.24 0.71
N LYS A 141 22.62 -8.58 1.26
CA LYS A 141 22.97 -9.96 1.65
C LYS A 141 22.29 -10.41 2.95
N ASP A 142 21.84 -9.47 3.77
CA ASP A 142 21.16 -9.73 5.04
C ASP A 142 19.66 -9.94 4.84
N VAL A 143 19.16 -9.71 3.61
CA VAL A 143 17.76 -9.87 3.23
C VAL A 143 17.50 -11.30 2.77
N SER A 144 16.52 -11.95 3.37
CA SER A 144 16.03 -13.28 2.99
C SER A 144 14.67 -13.14 2.32
N LEU A 145 14.64 -13.29 0.99
CA LEU A 145 13.42 -13.06 0.21
C LEU A 145 12.49 -14.26 0.22
N GLN A 146 11.19 -13.99 0.33
CA GLN A 146 10.13 -14.99 0.20
C GLN A 146 9.83 -15.30 -1.27
N GLY A 147 10.27 -16.47 -1.73
CA GLY A 147 10.10 -16.87 -3.12
C GLY A 147 8.66 -17.22 -3.53
N GLU A 148 7.81 -17.64 -2.59
CA GLU A 148 6.43 -18.07 -2.88
C GLU A 148 5.55 -16.93 -3.40
N GLU A 149 5.85 -15.69 -3.00
CA GLU A 149 5.13 -14.48 -3.45
C GLU A 149 5.73 -13.86 -4.72
N GLY A 150 6.69 -14.55 -5.33
CA GLY A 150 7.33 -14.10 -6.56
C GLY A 150 8.32 -12.94 -6.35
N ILE A 151 8.80 -12.75 -5.11
CA ILE A 151 9.86 -11.80 -4.79
C ILE A 151 11.21 -12.40 -5.23
N VAL A 152 11.94 -11.63 -6.05
CA VAL A 152 13.16 -12.12 -6.72
C VAL A 152 14.39 -11.28 -6.45
N GLU A 153 14.22 -10.04 -5.98
CA GLU A 153 15.32 -9.09 -5.79
C GLU A 153 15.01 -8.12 -4.65
N SER A 154 16.04 -7.55 -4.04
CA SER A 154 15.93 -6.41 -3.14
C SER A 154 16.97 -5.35 -3.44
N LYS A 155 16.69 -4.11 -3.06
CA LYS A 155 17.57 -2.96 -3.28
C LYS A 155 17.50 -2.00 -2.10
N LEU A 156 18.65 -1.52 -1.66
CA LEU A 156 18.75 -0.39 -0.73
C LEU A 156 18.98 0.88 -1.52
N VAL A 157 18.06 1.84 -1.41
CA VAL A 157 18.04 3.06 -2.24
C VAL A 157 17.94 4.31 -1.39
N SER A 158 18.75 5.31 -1.70
CA SER A 158 18.65 6.67 -1.14
C SER A 158 17.41 7.40 -1.66
N ASN A 159 16.99 8.52 -1.04
CA ASN A 159 15.90 9.33 -1.59
C ASN A 159 16.23 9.82 -3.01
N ARG A 160 17.50 10.18 -3.28
CA ARG A 160 17.93 10.60 -4.61
C ARG A 160 17.72 9.51 -5.65
N GLU A 161 18.08 8.27 -5.32
CA GLU A 161 17.86 7.11 -6.21
C GLU A 161 16.37 6.80 -6.36
N ILE A 162 15.56 6.95 -5.30
CA ILE A 162 14.09 6.84 -5.40
C ILE A 162 13.55 7.85 -6.41
N VAL A 163 13.92 9.13 -6.30
CA VAL A 163 13.47 10.17 -7.22
C VAL A 163 13.88 9.86 -8.66
N GLU A 164 15.10 9.36 -8.87
CA GLU A 164 15.57 8.92 -10.19
C GLU A 164 14.73 7.74 -10.71
N MET A 165 14.50 6.72 -9.89
CA MET A 165 13.68 5.54 -10.25
C MET A 165 12.23 5.91 -10.55
N ILE A 166 11.65 6.93 -9.90
CA ILE A 166 10.33 7.46 -10.23
C ILE A 166 10.36 8.14 -11.60
N ASN A 167 11.35 9.01 -11.84
CA ASN A 167 11.48 9.74 -13.11
C ASN A 167 11.72 8.82 -14.30
N THR A 168 12.46 7.72 -14.11
CA THR A 168 12.74 6.71 -15.14
C THR A 168 11.64 5.65 -15.27
N GLN A 169 10.57 5.72 -14.45
CA GLN A 169 9.51 4.71 -14.38
C GLN A 169 10.03 3.30 -14.03
N GLU A 170 11.08 3.20 -13.22
CA GLU A 170 11.46 1.94 -12.57
C GLU A 170 10.57 1.64 -11.35
N ILE A 171 10.07 2.68 -10.67
CA ILE A 171 9.00 2.56 -9.67
C ILE A 171 7.70 3.03 -10.32
N GLU A 172 6.79 2.07 -10.53
CA GLU A 172 5.49 2.31 -11.16
C GLU A 172 4.33 1.95 -10.23
N ASP A 173 4.59 1.27 -9.11
CA ASP A 173 3.55 0.89 -8.17
C ASP A 173 2.95 2.11 -7.47
N GLY A 174 1.64 2.29 -7.64
CA GLY A 174 0.93 3.46 -7.17
C GLY A 174 0.90 3.58 -5.65
N VAL A 175 0.84 2.46 -4.92
CA VAL A 175 0.81 2.49 -3.45
C VAL A 175 2.18 2.88 -2.90
N THR A 176 3.26 2.39 -3.51
CA THR A 176 4.63 2.78 -3.21
C THR A 176 4.82 4.29 -3.38
N LEU A 177 4.32 4.86 -4.48
CA LEU A 177 4.36 6.31 -4.73
C LEU A 177 3.55 7.10 -3.66
N MET A 178 2.38 6.61 -3.28
CA MET A 178 1.56 7.22 -2.21
C MET A 178 2.28 7.18 -0.85
N CYS A 179 2.91 6.06 -0.52
CA CYS A 179 3.70 5.87 0.69
C CYS A 179 4.90 6.83 0.75
N LEU A 180 5.61 7.03 -0.36
CA LEU A 180 6.70 8.01 -0.45
C LEU A 180 6.20 9.44 -0.20
N ALA A 181 5.09 9.83 -0.82
CA ALA A 181 4.48 11.14 -0.57
C ALA A 181 4.08 11.31 0.91
N ARG A 182 3.52 10.26 1.53
CA ARG A 182 3.19 10.25 2.96
C ARG A 182 4.44 10.40 3.82
N TYR A 183 5.50 9.66 3.51
CA TYR A 183 6.78 9.71 4.22
C TYR A 183 7.43 11.09 4.16
N TRP A 184 7.51 11.71 2.97
CA TRP A 184 8.09 13.05 2.82
C TRP A 184 7.26 14.12 3.53
N SER A 185 5.92 14.00 3.51
CA SER A 185 5.07 14.88 4.31
C SER A 185 5.29 14.69 5.81
N TYR A 186 5.45 13.45 6.27
CA TYR A 186 5.62 13.11 7.70
C TYR A 186 6.97 13.57 8.25
N THR A 187 8.04 13.39 7.49
CA THR A 187 9.41 13.78 7.87
C THR A 187 9.72 15.27 7.65
N GLY A 188 8.78 15.99 7.02
CA GLY A 188 8.90 17.39 6.65
C GLY A 188 9.43 17.56 5.23
N LEU A 189 8.82 18.48 4.48
CA LEU A 189 9.20 18.84 3.12
C LEU A 189 10.60 19.49 3.10
N SER A 190 11.61 18.64 2.98
CA SER A 190 12.92 18.97 2.41
C SER A 190 12.93 18.38 1.01
N ASN A 191 13.62 18.98 0.04
CA ASN A 191 13.71 18.41 -1.31
C ASN A 191 14.16 16.95 -1.19
N PRO A 192 13.37 15.96 -1.64
CA PRO A 192 13.74 14.56 -1.51
C PRO A 192 15.10 14.24 -2.16
N ALA A 193 15.55 15.02 -3.15
CA ALA A 193 16.86 14.84 -3.76
C ALA A 193 18.05 15.31 -2.88
N ASP A 194 17.80 16.06 -1.80
CA ASP A 194 18.85 16.66 -0.96
C ASP A 194 19.30 15.75 0.21
N LYS A 195 18.69 14.57 0.39
CA LYS A 195 18.94 13.64 1.50
C LYS A 195 19.34 12.23 1.05
#